data_AF-A0A1I6PAN9-F1
#
_entry.id   AF-A0A1I6PAN9-F1
#
_cell.length_a   1.000
_cell.length_b   1.000
_cell.length_c   1.000
_cell.angle_alpha   90.00
_cell.angle_beta   90.00
_cell.angle_gamma   90.00
#
_symmetry.space_group_name_H-M   'P 1'
#
loop_
_entity.id
_entity.type
_entity.pdbx_description
1 polymer ?
#
loop_
_entity_poly.entity_id
_entity_poly.type
_entity_poly.pdbx_seq_one_letter_code
_entity_poly.pdbx_strand_id
1 'polypeptide(L)'
;MSTIDEKRVYGESGGALDAYVGSSMGVVHVRLSDSAVGEFSLCHRAETRDVAACPGSIAVATDEDVLVADPTDPDSFAETEFGPAVAASYHGDALLAAGPDGRIARLDGGDGRDAEGWETLSGSLEADVQAMDGDLLGTDRGVYRVHDGGLDHAGLSDVRDVSAAGVPLAATESGLYKLGNGWMEIRSGSTEIVAADPGSESGHLEQAHAVSDGVVYEYAAHGDEAGDWVRDEEWATAGGSDDSDGGAASSDAIVGFGYGDTVYAVSTDGTVFAADDTGWRPHVLGVTGVTGIAVPTVEADGDV
;
A
#
# COMPACT_ATOMS: atom_id res chain seq x y z
N MET A 1 -17.78 -1.81 -55.02
CA MET A 1 -18.08 -1.14 -53.74
C MET A 1 -18.19 -2.23 -52.70
N SER A 2 -17.10 -2.51 -52.00
CA SER A 2 -17.06 -3.47 -50.90
C SER A 2 -16.94 -2.63 -49.63
N THR A 3 -18.05 -2.50 -48.92
CA THR A 3 -18.10 -1.87 -47.59
C THR A 3 -17.50 -2.85 -46.61
N ILE A 4 -16.35 -2.48 -46.04
CA ILE A 4 -15.77 -3.13 -44.87
C ILE A 4 -16.74 -2.94 -43.71
N ASP A 5 -17.23 -4.05 -43.16
CA ASP A 5 -17.94 -4.07 -41.88
C ASP A 5 -16.88 -3.95 -40.78
N GLU A 6 -16.78 -2.74 -40.23
CA GLU A 6 -15.85 -2.40 -39.16
C GLU A 6 -16.42 -2.98 -37.86
N LYS A 7 -15.90 -4.14 -37.47
CA LYS A 7 -16.28 -4.85 -36.25
C LYS A 7 -15.75 -4.08 -35.05
N ARG A 8 -16.57 -3.21 -34.46
CA ARG A 8 -16.32 -2.61 -33.15
C ARG A 8 -16.31 -3.72 -32.11
N VAL A 9 -15.12 -4.09 -31.65
CA VAL A 9 -14.92 -4.82 -30.41
C VAL A 9 -14.76 -3.75 -29.33
N TYR A 10 -15.87 -3.32 -28.75
CA TYR A 10 -15.86 -2.91 -27.35
C TYR A 10 -16.25 -4.17 -26.59
N GLY A 11 -15.24 -4.94 -26.16
CA GLY A 11 -15.46 -5.87 -25.07
C GLY A 11 -15.72 -5.03 -23.83
N GLU A 12 -16.76 -5.36 -23.07
CA GLU A 12 -16.94 -4.85 -21.72
C GLU A 12 -15.63 -5.03 -20.95
N SER A 13 -15.07 -3.93 -20.44
CA SER A 13 -13.90 -3.92 -19.56
C SER A 13 -14.31 -4.43 -18.17
N GLY A 14 -14.72 -5.69 -18.08
CA GLY A 14 -14.81 -6.39 -16.80
C GLY A 14 -13.42 -6.91 -16.43
N GLY A 15 -12.89 -6.52 -15.26
CA GLY A 15 -11.60 -6.99 -14.74
C GLY A 15 -10.46 -5.98 -14.79
N ALA A 16 -10.75 -4.67 -14.91
CA ALA A 16 -9.73 -3.64 -14.68
C ALA A 16 -9.88 -3.09 -13.25
N LEU A 17 -8.80 -3.16 -12.49
CA LEU A 17 -8.66 -2.64 -11.14
C LEU A 17 -7.94 -1.29 -11.19
N ASP A 18 -8.42 -0.32 -10.42
CA ASP A 18 -7.77 0.97 -10.30
C ASP A 18 -6.72 0.93 -9.18
N ALA A 19 -5.55 1.52 -9.41
CA ALA A 19 -4.50 1.69 -8.42
C ALA A 19 -3.92 3.10 -8.47
N TYR A 20 -3.36 3.54 -7.35
CA TYR A 20 -2.84 4.89 -7.16
C TYR A 20 -1.42 4.81 -6.66
N VAL A 21 -0.49 5.34 -7.45
CA VAL A 21 0.93 5.36 -7.13
C VAL A 21 1.31 6.77 -6.71
N GLY A 22 1.68 6.93 -5.44
CA GLY A 22 2.21 8.18 -4.90
C GLY A 22 3.63 8.43 -5.37
N SER A 23 3.97 9.66 -5.75
CA SER A 23 5.32 10.02 -6.16
C SER A 23 5.68 11.47 -5.85
N SER A 24 6.97 11.79 -5.98
CA SER A 24 7.47 13.18 -5.93
C SER A 24 6.82 14.13 -6.94
N MET A 25 6.21 13.58 -8.01
CA MET A 25 5.54 14.38 -9.05
C MET A 25 4.03 14.53 -8.84
N GLY A 26 3.44 13.75 -7.92
CA GLY A 26 1.99 13.59 -7.83
C GLY A 26 1.51 12.15 -7.72
N VAL A 27 0.20 12.00 -7.82
CA VAL A 27 -0.49 10.71 -7.78
C VAL A 27 -0.75 10.25 -9.21
N VAL A 28 -0.26 9.06 -9.53
CA VAL A 28 -0.53 8.41 -10.82
C VAL A 28 -1.68 7.42 -10.61
N HIS A 29 -2.78 7.64 -11.32
CA HIS A 29 -3.84 6.65 -11.47
C HIS A 29 -3.41 5.62 -12.51
N VAL A 30 -3.51 4.34 -12.18
CA VAL A 30 -3.06 3.21 -12.99
C VAL A 30 -4.21 2.22 -13.10
N ARG A 31 -4.60 1.87 -14.31
CA ARG A 31 -5.51 0.75 -14.56
C ARG A 31 -4.70 -0.53 -14.67
N LEU A 32 -4.99 -1.48 -13.80
CA LEU A 32 -4.39 -2.80 -13.75
C LEU A 32 -5.40 -3.81 -14.31
N SER A 33 -4.94 -4.84 -15.02
CA SER A 33 -5.80 -5.94 -15.46
C SER A 33 -4.99 -7.22 -15.49
N ASP A 34 -5.35 -8.22 -14.68
CA ASP A 34 -4.58 -9.44 -14.50
C ASP A 34 -3.07 -9.09 -14.33
N SER A 35 -2.24 -9.56 -15.27
CA SER A 35 -0.79 -9.36 -15.33
C SER A 35 -0.34 -8.17 -16.19
N ALA A 36 -1.24 -7.26 -16.56
CA ALA A 36 -0.95 -6.11 -17.41
C ALA A 36 -1.22 -4.78 -16.71
N VAL A 37 -0.33 -3.82 -16.97
CA VAL A 37 -0.57 -2.41 -16.66
C VAL A 37 -1.14 -1.76 -17.92
N GLY A 38 -2.36 -1.24 -17.80
CA GLY A 38 -3.11 -0.59 -18.87
C GLY A 38 -2.81 0.90 -18.95
N GLU A 39 -3.88 1.71 -19.02
CA GLU A 39 -3.77 3.16 -19.05
C GLU A 39 -3.34 3.70 -17.69
N PHE A 40 -2.44 4.67 -17.68
CA PHE A 40 -2.09 5.42 -16.49
C PHE A 40 -2.01 6.92 -16.79
N SER A 41 -2.32 7.74 -15.78
CA SER A 41 -2.34 9.19 -15.90
C SER A 41 -2.01 9.86 -14.57
N LEU A 42 -1.35 11.02 -14.63
CA LEU A 42 -1.09 11.85 -13.47
C LEU A 42 -2.36 12.65 -13.11
N CYS A 43 -3.09 12.21 -12.10
CA CYS A 43 -4.39 12.78 -11.71
C CYS A 43 -4.24 13.95 -10.72
N HIS A 44 -3.27 13.90 -9.82
CA HIS A 44 -2.95 15.00 -8.91
C HIS A 44 -1.47 15.42 -9.04
N ARG A 45 -1.15 16.72 -8.90
CA ARG A 45 0.20 17.28 -9.11
C ARG A 45 0.71 17.99 -7.86
N ALA A 46 1.00 17.22 -6.82
CA ALA A 46 1.68 17.68 -5.61
C ALA A 46 2.56 16.55 -5.07
N GLU A 47 3.66 16.89 -4.40
CA GLU A 47 4.56 15.89 -3.81
C GLU A 47 3.76 14.98 -2.85
N THR A 48 3.69 13.69 -3.19
CA THR A 48 2.95 12.70 -2.41
C THR A 48 3.91 11.99 -1.48
N ARG A 49 3.63 12.05 -0.17
CA ARG A 49 4.43 11.40 0.87
C ARG A 49 3.93 10.01 1.20
N ASP A 50 2.62 9.80 1.11
CA ASP A 50 1.98 8.52 1.36
C ASP A 50 0.62 8.45 0.65
N VAL A 51 0.14 7.24 0.36
CA VAL A 51 -1.14 6.99 -0.29
C VAL A 51 -1.83 5.78 0.33
N ALA A 52 -3.11 5.94 0.67
CA ALA A 52 -3.94 4.87 1.21
C ALA A 52 -5.29 4.83 0.49
N ALA A 53 -5.91 3.66 0.47
CA ALA A 53 -7.24 3.48 -0.10
C ALA A 53 -8.13 2.64 0.81
N CYS A 54 -9.42 2.93 0.75
CA CYS A 54 -10.49 2.08 1.25
C CYS A 54 -11.56 1.96 0.14
N PRO A 55 -12.61 1.13 0.32
CA PRO A 55 -13.70 1.11 -0.63
C PRO A 55 -14.29 2.51 -0.84
N GLY A 56 -14.23 3.00 -2.08
CA GLY A 56 -14.84 4.28 -2.47
C GLY A 56 -14.05 5.55 -2.13
N SER A 57 -12.86 5.47 -1.52
CA SER A 57 -12.04 6.65 -1.23
C SER A 57 -10.53 6.38 -1.26
N ILE A 58 -9.77 7.39 -1.64
CA ILE A 58 -8.30 7.41 -1.60
C ILE A 58 -7.89 8.59 -0.73
N ALA A 59 -6.91 8.38 0.14
CA ALA A 59 -6.26 9.42 0.91
C ALA A 59 -4.81 9.61 0.45
N VAL A 60 -4.36 10.86 0.42
CA VAL A 60 -3.01 11.23 -0.02
C VAL A 60 -2.41 12.19 1.01
N ALA A 61 -1.32 11.78 1.63
CA ALA A 61 -0.55 12.66 2.50
C ALA A 61 0.39 13.53 1.68
N THR A 62 0.33 14.86 1.87
CA THR A 62 1.20 15.82 1.18
C THR A 62 1.90 16.75 2.17
N ASP A 63 2.76 17.64 1.67
CA ASP A 63 3.38 18.68 2.46
C ASP A 63 2.46 19.87 2.80
N GLU A 64 1.25 19.92 2.23
CA GLU A 64 0.27 20.98 2.46
C GLU A 64 -0.96 20.50 3.25
N ASP A 65 -1.58 19.39 2.82
CA ASP A 65 -2.75 18.79 3.47
C ASP A 65 -2.80 17.24 3.30
N VAL A 66 -3.75 16.59 3.97
CA VAL A 66 -4.27 15.29 3.55
C VAL A 66 -5.39 15.54 2.55
N LEU A 67 -5.29 14.93 1.37
CA LEU A 67 -6.31 15.01 0.33
C LEU A 67 -7.14 13.73 0.30
N VAL A 68 -8.42 13.86 -0.02
CA VAL A 68 -9.33 12.74 -0.27
C VAL A 68 -9.92 12.83 -1.68
N ALA A 69 -10.04 11.68 -2.35
CA ALA A 69 -10.59 11.58 -3.70
C ALA A 69 -11.49 10.35 -3.84
N ASP A 70 -12.50 10.47 -4.69
CA ASP A 70 -13.30 9.35 -5.18
C ASP A 70 -12.45 8.64 -6.23
N PRO A 71 -12.17 7.32 -6.08
CA PRO A 71 -11.36 6.58 -7.04
C PRO A 71 -11.96 6.60 -8.46
N THR A 72 -13.27 6.72 -8.59
CA THR A 72 -13.93 6.75 -9.89
C THR A 72 -13.88 8.12 -10.57
N ASP A 73 -13.45 9.18 -9.86
CA ASP A 73 -13.33 10.54 -10.37
C ASP A 73 -11.93 11.13 -10.09
N PRO A 74 -11.00 11.08 -11.07
CA PRO A 74 -9.63 11.55 -10.89
C PRO A 74 -9.50 13.06 -10.66
N ASP A 75 -10.55 13.84 -10.90
CA ASP A 75 -10.57 15.30 -10.67
C ASP A 75 -11.14 15.68 -9.29
N SER A 76 -11.48 14.69 -8.44
CA SER A 76 -12.26 14.89 -7.22
C SER A 76 -11.44 15.14 -5.94
N PHE A 77 -10.13 15.37 -6.05
CA PHE A 77 -9.26 15.65 -4.91
C PHE A 77 -9.72 16.87 -4.11
N ALA A 78 -9.92 16.69 -2.80
CA ALA A 78 -10.31 17.73 -1.86
C ALA A 78 -9.43 17.71 -0.61
N GLU A 79 -9.07 18.90 -0.14
CA GLU A 79 -8.37 19.12 1.13
C GLU A 79 -9.28 18.76 2.33
N THR A 80 -8.68 18.18 3.37
CA THR A 80 -9.39 17.77 4.60
C THR A 80 -9.16 18.74 5.77
N GLU A 81 -8.39 19.80 5.58
CA GLU A 81 -7.99 20.75 6.60
C GLU A 81 -7.17 20.11 7.75
N PHE A 82 -6.49 18.98 7.50
CA PHE A 82 -5.54 18.40 8.44
C PHE A 82 -4.29 19.28 8.56
N GLY A 83 -3.83 19.79 7.42
CA GLY A 83 -2.51 20.40 7.23
C GLY A 83 -1.46 19.37 6.79
N PRO A 84 -0.16 19.72 6.84
CA PRO A 84 0.90 18.85 6.33
C PRO A 84 0.88 17.47 6.99
N ALA A 85 0.99 16.42 6.18
CA ALA A 85 1.02 15.04 6.64
C ALA A 85 2.26 14.28 6.15
N VAL A 86 2.61 13.21 6.84
CA VAL A 86 3.70 12.29 6.46
C VAL A 86 3.19 10.89 6.16
N ALA A 87 2.06 10.50 6.73
CA ALA A 87 1.42 9.21 6.50
C ALA A 87 -0.10 9.32 6.66
N ALA A 88 -0.84 8.47 5.97
CA ALA A 88 -2.29 8.35 6.06
C ALA A 88 -2.72 6.89 5.92
N SER A 89 -3.80 6.49 6.60
CA SER A 89 -4.36 5.14 6.50
C SER A 89 -5.85 5.12 6.79
N TYR A 90 -6.54 4.08 6.36
CA TYR A 90 -7.94 3.86 6.71
C TYR A 90 -8.07 2.73 7.72
N HIS A 91 -8.87 2.96 8.78
CA HIS A 91 -9.28 1.93 9.72
C HIS A 91 -10.82 1.85 9.73
N GLY A 92 -11.35 0.89 8.95
CA GLY A 92 -12.77 0.92 8.56
C GLY A 92 -13.05 2.19 7.76
N ASP A 93 -14.11 2.92 8.14
CA ASP A 93 -14.50 4.18 7.50
C ASP A 93 -13.78 5.42 8.08
N ALA A 94 -12.85 5.22 9.01
CA ALA A 94 -12.13 6.32 9.64
C ALA A 94 -10.78 6.55 8.94
N LEU A 95 -10.54 7.79 8.52
CA LEU A 95 -9.26 8.22 8.00
C LEU A 95 -8.34 8.64 9.15
N LEU A 96 -7.14 8.09 9.21
CA LEU A 96 -6.10 8.44 10.16
C LEU A 96 -4.96 9.16 9.43
N ALA A 97 -4.38 10.16 10.08
CA ALA A 97 -3.24 10.89 9.53
C ALA A 97 -2.21 11.25 10.60
N ALA A 98 -0.95 11.25 10.18
CA ALA A 98 0.19 11.70 10.97
C ALA A 98 0.82 12.96 10.37
N GLY A 99 1.01 13.98 11.20
CA GLY A 99 1.72 15.21 10.87
C GLY A 99 3.22 15.12 11.15
N PRO A 100 4.05 15.95 10.49
CA PRO A 100 5.50 15.98 10.69
C PRO A 100 5.93 16.48 12.08
N ASP A 101 5.00 17.04 12.87
CA ASP A 101 5.19 17.48 14.26
C ASP A 101 4.78 16.42 15.29
N GLY A 102 4.42 15.22 14.81
CA GLY A 102 3.94 14.11 15.63
C GLY A 102 2.45 14.20 15.97
N ARG A 103 1.69 15.13 15.38
CA ARG A 103 0.22 15.13 15.54
C ARG A 103 -0.36 13.89 14.89
N ILE A 104 -1.15 13.11 15.65
CA ILE A 104 -1.95 12.00 15.13
C ILE A 104 -3.42 12.35 15.31
N ALA A 105 -4.21 12.27 14.26
CA ALA A 105 -5.64 12.53 14.34
C ALA A 105 -6.46 11.55 13.50
N ARG A 106 -7.75 11.51 13.81
CA ARG A 106 -8.78 10.73 13.12
C ARG A 106 -9.84 11.65 12.53
N LEU A 107 -10.29 11.32 11.33
CA LEU A 107 -11.44 11.92 10.67
C LEU A 107 -12.47 10.82 10.42
N ASP A 108 -13.62 10.90 11.11
CA ASP A 108 -14.72 9.95 10.93
C ASP A 108 -15.56 10.36 9.71
N GLY A 109 -15.90 9.40 8.85
CA GLY A 109 -16.85 9.62 7.76
C GLY A 109 -16.32 9.28 6.36
N GLY A 110 -15.86 8.05 6.15
CA GLY A 110 -15.76 7.30 4.88
C GLY A 110 -14.90 7.93 3.79
N ASP A 111 -15.35 9.06 3.26
CA ASP A 111 -14.70 9.82 2.20
C ASP A 111 -14.02 11.10 2.70
N GLY A 112 -14.15 11.44 4.00
CA GLY A 112 -13.58 12.63 4.62
C GLY A 112 -14.22 13.95 4.16
N ARG A 113 -15.19 13.92 3.24
CA ARG A 113 -15.81 15.12 2.64
C ARG A 113 -16.97 15.66 3.47
N ASP A 114 -17.65 14.79 4.22
CA ASP A 114 -18.80 15.13 5.07
C ASP A 114 -18.47 15.13 6.59
N ALA A 115 -17.20 15.02 6.95
CA ALA A 115 -16.76 14.87 8.34
C ALA A 115 -16.90 16.16 9.17
N GLU A 116 -17.20 16.03 10.47
CA GLU A 116 -17.35 17.17 11.40
C GLU A 116 -16.00 17.80 11.84
N GLY A 117 -14.88 17.25 11.36
CA GLY A 117 -13.51 17.71 11.61
C GLY A 117 -12.64 16.69 12.32
N TRP A 118 -11.33 16.95 12.34
CA TRP A 118 -10.32 16.04 12.90
C TRP A 118 -10.36 15.95 14.42
N GLU A 119 -10.47 14.72 14.95
CA GLU A 119 -10.24 14.39 16.36
C GLU A 119 -8.76 14.09 16.60
N THR A 120 -8.09 14.93 17.37
CA THR A 120 -6.67 14.71 17.74
C THR A 120 -6.55 13.57 18.76
N LEU A 121 -5.87 12.49 18.36
CA LEU A 121 -5.53 11.34 19.22
C LEU A 121 -4.23 11.59 19.99
N SER A 122 -3.27 12.27 19.36
CA SER A 122 -2.03 12.75 19.98
C SER A 122 -1.66 14.12 19.40
N GLY A 123 -1.37 15.09 20.26
CA GLY A 123 -1.00 16.44 19.81
C GLY A 123 0.48 16.59 19.43
N SER A 124 1.33 15.71 19.95
CA SER A 124 2.76 15.65 19.60
C SER A 124 3.32 14.33 20.12
N LEU A 125 3.44 13.36 19.22
CA LEU A 125 4.11 12.11 19.48
C LEU A 125 5.62 12.36 19.47
N GLU A 126 6.31 12.01 20.55
CA GLU A 126 7.76 11.94 20.57
C GLU A 126 8.19 10.65 19.87
N ALA A 127 7.97 10.52 18.56
CA ALA A 127 8.45 9.46 17.67
C ALA A 127 8.22 9.88 16.23
N ASP A 128 9.13 9.48 15.33
CA ASP A 128 9.02 9.76 13.90
C ASP A 128 8.18 8.65 13.25
N VAL A 129 7.02 9.01 12.69
CA VAL A 129 6.14 8.08 11.97
C VAL A 129 6.77 7.71 10.64
N GLN A 130 6.91 6.40 10.40
CA GLN A 130 7.50 5.82 9.19
C GLN A 130 6.43 5.22 8.27
N ALA A 131 5.38 4.63 8.83
CA ALA A 131 4.32 3.97 8.08
C ALA A 131 3.02 3.89 8.88
N MET A 132 1.89 3.80 8.18
CA MET A 132 0.57 3.56 8.76
C MET A 132 -0.20 2.54 7.92
N ASP A 133 -0.85 1.58 8.57
CA ASP A 133 -1.82 0.68 7.94
C ASP A 133 -2.87 0.30 8.97
N GLY A 134 -4.16 0.41 8.62
CA GLY A 134 -5.25 0.18 9.54
C GLY A 134 -5.13 1.02 10.82
N ASP A 135 -5.18 0.37 11.96
CA ASP A 135 -5.00 0.98 13.28
C ASP A 135 -3.53 1.05 13.74
N LEU A 136 -2.57 0.63 12.91
CA LEU A 136 -1.16 0.53 13.26
C LEU A 136 -0.36 1.73 12.77
N LEU A 137 0.57 2.19 13.61
CA LEU A 137 1.57 3.18 13.26
C LEU A 137 2.96 2.61 13.54
N GLY A 138 3.79 2.51 12.50
CA GLY A 138 5.21 2.20 12.62
C GLY A 138 6.01 3.47 12.89
N THR A 139 6.87 3.44 13.92
CA THR A 139 7.75 4.57 14.26
C THR A 139 9.17 4.10 14.59
N ASP A 140 10.11 5.05 14.63
CA ASP A 140 11.47 4.82 15.16
C ASP A 140 11.46 4.29 16.62
N ARG A 141 10.40 4.58 17.39
CA ARG A 141 10.25 4.14 18.79
C ARG A 141 9.36 2.92 18.98
N GLY A 142 8.93 2.27 17.89
CA GLY A 142 8.12 1.04 17.94
C GLY A 142 6.77 1.19 17.26
N VAL A 143 5.94 0.17 17.43
CA VAL A 143 4.56 0.17 16.92
C VAL A 143 3.67 0.87 17.92
N TYR A 144 2.81 1.76 17.44
CA TYR A 144 1.67 2.27 18.18
C TYR A 144 0.38 1.76 17.56
N ARG A 145 -0.67 1.65 18.38
CA ARG A 145 -2.01 1.27 17.94
C ARG A 145 -3.00 2.36 18.29
N VAL A 146 -3.97 2.56 17.42
CA VAL A 146 -5.11 3.44 17.64
C VAL A 146 -6.24 2.63 18.28
N HIS A 147 -6.80 3.15 19.37
CA HIS A 147 -7.93 2.54 20.10
C HIS A 147 -8.84 3.65 20.57
N ASP A 148 -10.16 3.46 20.57
CA ASP A 148 -11.20 4.33 21.15
C ASP A 148 -10.72 5.70 21.72
N GLY A 149 -10.38 6.63 20.82
CA GLY A 149 -10.00 8.02 21.15
C GLY A 149 -8.56 8.25 21.62
N GLY A 150 -7.64 7.29 21.45
CA GLY A 150 -6.26 7.38 21.91
C GLY A 150 -5.27 6.50 21.14
N LEU A 151 -4.02 6.57 21.59
CA LEU A 151 -2.86 5.92 20.98
C LEU A 151 -2.02 5.25 22.07
N ASP A 152 -1.78 3.94 21.97
CA ASP A 152 -0.94 3.19 22.92
C ASP A 152 0.29 2.60 22.23
N HIS A 153 1.41 2.58 22.95
CA HIS A 153 2.62 1.89 22.51
C HIS A 153 2.44 0.38 22.62
N ALA A 154 2.73 -0.33 21.54
CA ALA A 154 2.50 -1.76 21.38
C ALA A 154 3.81 -2.59 21.30
N GLY A 155 4.97 -1.98 21.54
CA GLY A 155 6.27 -2.67 21.56
C GLY A 155 7.11 -2.44 20.30
N LEU A 156 8.19 -3.23 20.18
CA LEU A 156 9.25 -3.08 19.16
C LEU A 156 9.99 -1.74 19.23
N SER A 157 10.96 -1.56 18.33
CA SER A 157 11.67 -0.31 18.04
C SER A 157 12.06 -0.31 16.57
N ASP A 158 12.42 0.86 16.03
CA ASP A 158 13.00 1.00 14.69
C ASP A 158 12.13 0.33 13.61
N VAL A 159 10.81 0.58 13.70
CA VAL A 159 9.79 0.05 12.79
C VAL A 159 9.82 0.89 11.52
N ARG A 160 9.89 0.21 10.37
CA ARG A 160 9.97 0.82 9.05
C ARG A 160 8.65 0.75 8.32
N ASP A 161 7.94 -0.36 8.48
CA ASP A 161 6.66 -0.60 7.82
C ASP A 161 5.77 -1.51 8.67
N VAL A 162 4.46 -1.42 8.46
CA VAL A 162 3.44 -2.18 9.20
C VAL A 162 2.35 -2.65 8.26
N SER A 163 1.74 -3.79 8.58
CA SER A 163 0.49 -4.19 7.92
C SER A 163 -0.52 -4.71 8.93
N ALA A 164 -1.76 -4.21 8.87
CA ALA A 164 -2.83 -4.55 9.80
C ALA A 164 -3.68 -5.74 9.34
N ALA A 165 -3.74 -5.98 8.02
CA ALA A 165 -4.60 -7.00 7.43
C ALA A 165 -4.26 -8.42 7.92
N GLY A 166 -5.29 -9.21 8.19
CA GLY A 166 -5.15 -10.58 8.66
C GLY A 166 -4.50 -10.70 10.04
N VAL A 167 -3.19 -10.96 10.06
CA VAL A 167 -2.36 -10.97 11.27
C VAL A 167 -1.44 -9.75 11.24
N PRO A 168 -1.49 -8.85 12.22
CA PRO A 168 -0.65 -7.66 12.21
C PRO A 168 0.85 -7.98 12.07
N LEU A 169 1.50 -7.34 11.11
CA LEU A 169 2.92 -7.49 10.77
C LEU A 169 3.67 -6.18 11.03
N ALA A 170 4.95 -6.29 11.38
CA ALA A 170 5.86 -5.16 11.50
C ALA A 170 7.23 -5.50 10.92
N ALA A 171 7.67 -4.68 9.97
CA ALA A 171 9.03 -4.68 9.44
C ALA A 171 9.88 -3.73 10.26
N THR A 172 11.06 -4.18 10.70
CA THR A 172 11.98 -3.39 11.52
C THR A 172 13.41 -3.50 11.01
N GLU A 173 14.31 -2.66 11.52
CA GLU A 173 15.75 -2.83 11.29
C GLU A 173 16.28 -4.21 11.75
N SER A 174 15.61 -4.86 12.70
CA SER A 174 16.08 -6.12 13.30
C SER A 174 15.43 -7.39 12.76
N GLY A 175 14.28 -7.27 12.11
CA GLY A 175 13.47 -8.43 11.74
C GLY A 175 12.08 -8.10 11.23
N LEU A 176 11.42 -9.13 10.72
CA LEU A 176 9.99 -9.19 10.45
C LEU A 176 9.28 -9.87 11.62
N TYR A 177 8.24 -9.23 12.15
CA TYR A 177 7.49 -9.70 13.31
C TYR A 177 6.00 -9.83 12.98
N LYS A 178 5.33 -10.78 13.64
CA LYS A 178 3.87 -10.89 13.66
C LYS A 178 3.31 -10.74 15.07
N LEU A 179 2.13 -10.15 15.19
CA LEU A 179 1.44 -9.99 16.47
C LEU A 179 0.61 -11.23 16.82
N GLY A 180 0.91 -11.85 17.96
CA GLY A 180 0.08 -12.88 18.60
C GLY A 180 -0.11 -12.56 20.07
N ASN A 181 0.47 -13.36 20.97
CA ASN A 181 0.54 -13.06 22.41
C ASN A 181 1.63 -12.02 22.74
N GLY A 182 1.82 -11.03 21.86
CA GLY A 182 3.01 -10.20 21.72
C GLY A 182 3.67 -10.38 20.36
N TRP A 183 4.66 -9.53 20.06
CA TRP A 183 5.41 -9.61 18.81
C TRP A 183 6.31 -10.85 18.80
N MET A 184 6.13 -11.68 17.78
CA MET A 184 6.90 -12.90 17.54
C MET A 184 7.72 -12.71 16.29
N GLU A 185 9.02 -12.89 16.40
CA GLU A 185 9.94 -12.83 15.28
C GLU A 185 9.62 -13.96 14.29
N ILE A 186 9.36 -13.57 13.04
CA ILE A 186 9.23 -14.48 11.91
C ILE A 186 10.62 -14.70 11.30
N ARG A 187 11.36 -13.60 11.09
CA ARG A 187 12.67 -13.61 10.47
C ARG A 187 13.57 -12.55 11.10
N SER A 188 14.82 -12.93 11.30
CA SER A 188 15.90 -12.03 11.70
C SER A 188 16.46 -11.28 10.50
N GLY A 189 16.95 -10.06 10.72
CA GLY A 189 17.59 -9.24 9.70
C GLY A 189 16.68 -8.12 9.23
N SER A 190 17.29 -7.08 8.67
CA SER A 190 16.59 -5.88 8.24
C SER A 190 15.42 -6.23 7.32
N THR A 191 14.24 -5.71 7.65
CA THR A 191 13.06 -5.79 6.79
C THR A 191 12.57 -4.38 6.54
N GLU A 192 12.43 -4.02 5.27
CA GLU A 192 12.11 -2.67 4.83
C GLU A 192 10.61 -2.49 4.62
N ILE A 193 9.97 -3.43 3.93
CA ILE A 193 8.58 -3.35 3.49
C ILE A 193 7.83 -4.59 3.96
N VAL A 194 6.58 -4.44 4.37
CA VAL A 194 5.66 -5.54 4.62
C VAL A 194 4.22 -5.15 4.28
N ALA A 195 3.52 -6.01 3.56
CA ALA A 195 2.11 -5.81 3.26
C ALA A 195 1.40 -7.17 3.24
N ALA A 196 0.18 -7.23 3.77
CA ALA A 196 -0.71 -8.37 3.65
C ALA A 196 -1.92 -8.02 2.77
N ASP A 197 -2.50 -9.04 2.13
CA ASP A 197 -3.71 -8.90 1.35
C ASP A 197 -4.85 -8.40 2.26
N PRO A 198 -5.49 -7.25 1.96
CA PRO A 198 -6.62 -6.73 2.72
C PRO A 198 -7.82 -7.70 2.75
N GLY A 199 -7.90 -8.68 1.84
CA GLY A 199 -8.86 -9.79 1.88
C GLY A 199 -8.60 -10.83 2.98
N SER A 200 -7.46 -10.78 3.67
CA SER A 200 -7.10 -11.76 4.71
C SER A 200 -8.01 -11.65 5.93
N GLU A 201 -8.62 -12.77 6.34
CA GLU A 201 -9.46 -12.82 7.54
C GLU A 201 -8.67 -12.56 8.82
N SER A 202 -9.29 -11.91 9.81
CA SER A 202 -8.62 -11.58 11.08
C SER A 202 -8.03 -12.83 11.76
N GLY A 203 -6.73 -12.81 12.02
CA GLY A 203 -5.98 -13.92 12.61
C GLY A 203 -5.44 -14.93 11.58
N HIS A 204 -5.69 -14.74 10.30
CA HIS A 204 -5.17 -15.55 9.19
C HIS A 204 -4.48 -14.65 8.15
N LEU A 205 -3.49 -15.19 7.44
CA LEU A 205 -2.89 -14.51 6.28
C LEU A 205 -3.22 -15.38 5.08
N GLU A 206 -3.88 -14.81 4.08
CA GLU A 206 -4.09 -15.48 2.79
C GLU A 206 -2.86 -15.29 1.91
N GLN A 207 -2.44 -14.03 1.78
CA GLN A 207 -1.27 -13.63 1.02
C GLN A 207 -0.58 -12.46 1.70
N ALA A 208 0.75 -12.46 1.69
CA ALA A 208 1.55 -11.36 2.21
C ALA A 208 2.93 -11.36 1.56
N HIS A 209 3.55 -10.18 1.51
CA HIS A 209 4.88 -9.97 0.97
C HIS A 209 5.72 -9.13 1.90
N ALA A 210 7.02 -9.36 1.88
CA ALA A 210 7.99 -8.58 2.61
C ALA A 210 9.28 -8.40 1.80
N VAL A 211 9.95 -7.28 2.01
CA VAL A 211 11.29 -7.02 1.46
C VAL A 211 12.27 -7.03 2.62
N SER A 212 13.27 -7.91 2.56
CA SER A 212 14.36 -7.97 3.53
C SER A 212 15.70 -7.95 2.79
N ASP A 213 16.53 -6.94 3.06
CA ASP A 213 17.83 -6.76 2.42
C ASP A 213 17.74 -6.77 0.87
N GLY A 214 16.67 -6.19 0.33
CA GLY A 214 16.38 -6.14 -1.12
C GLY A 214 15.87 -7.44 -1.72
N VAL A 215 15.64 -8.47 -0.91
CA VAL A 215 15.05 -9.75 -1.35
C VAL A 215 13.56 -9.75 -1.03
N VAL A 216 12.75 -10.10 -2.03
CA VAL A 216 11.30 -10.29 -1.87
C VAL A 216 11.00 -11.67 -1.31
N TYR A 217 10.13 -11.70 -0.31
CA TYR A 217 9.59 -12.90 0.31
C TYR A 217 8.08 -12.88 0.19
N GLU A 218 7.51 -14.04 -0.10
CA GLU A 218 6.08 -14.29 -0.09
C GLU A 218 5.70 -15.17 1.10
N TYR A 219 4.49 -14.98 1.60
CA TYR A 219 3.88 -15.88 2.57
C TYR A 219 3.18 -17.02 1.83
N ALA A 220 3.67 -18.25 2.02
CA ALA A 220 3.08 -19.47 1.49
C ALA A 220 2.15 -20.10 2.53
N ALA A 221 0.84 -19.92 2.34
CA ALA A 221 -0.19 -20.53 3.19
C ALA A 221 -0.21 -22.07 3.07
N HIS A 222 -0.41 -22.76 4.20
CA HIS A 222 -0.48 -24.22 4.27
C HIS A 222 -1.86 -24.71 4.74
N GLY A 223 -2.92 -24.27 4.08
CA GLY A 223 -4.30 -24.56 4.50
C GLY A 223 -4.56 -24.07 5.92
N ASP A 224 -4.98 -24.96 6.82
CA ASP A 224 -5.29 -24.61 8.23
C ASP A 224 -4.05 -24.43 9.12
N GLU A 225 -2.85 -24.75 8.62
CA GLU A 225 -1.59 -24.58 9.36
C GLU A 225 -0.98 -23.19 9.10
N ALA A 226 -0.17 -22.71 10.04
CA ALA A 226 0.59 -21.49 9.83
C ALA A 226 1.52 -21.66 8.62
N GLY A 227 1.40 -20.75 7.66
CA GLY A 227 2.25 -20.69 6.48
C GLY A 227 3.69 -20.33 6.81
N ASP A 228 4.54 -20.48 5.80
CA ASP A 228 5.96 -20.14 5.87
C ASP A 228 6.27 -18.92 4.99
N TRP A 229 7.31 -18.18 5.36
CA TRP A 229 7.86 -17.12 4.52
C TRP A 229 8.96 -17.70 3.64
N VAL A 230 8.72 -17.72 2.33
CA VAL A 230 9.65 -18.26 1.34
C VAL A 230 10.17 -17.14 0.45
N ARG A 231 11.39 -17.31 -0.05
CA ARG A 231 11.96 -16.36 -1.01
C ARG A 231 11.18 -16.48 -2.32
N ASP A 232 10.81 -15.35 -2.89
CA ASP A 232 10.24 -15.33 -4.24
C ASP A 232 11.39 -15.49 -5.26
N GLU A 233 11.53 -16.71 -5.77
CA GLU A 233 12.55 -17.06 -6.76
C GLU A 233 12.23 -16.48 -8.16
N GLU A 234 10.96 -16.17 -8.43
CA GLU A 234 10.53 -15.55 -9.68
C GLU A 234 10.90 -14.06 -9.70
N TRP A 235 10.75 -13.36 -8.58
CA TRP A 235 11.28 -12.02 -8.39
C TRP A 235 12.80 -11.98 -8.55
N ALA A 236 13.52 -12.93 -7.94
CA ALA A 236 14.97 -13.02 -8.06
C ALA A 236 15.42 -13.13 -9.54
N THR A 237 14.61 -13.80 -10.36
CA THR A 237 14.83 -13.97 -11.80
C THR A 237 14.42 -12.73 -12.62
N ALA A 238 13.28 -12.11 -12.32
CA ALA A 238 12.75 -10.95 -13.05
C ALA A 238 13.50 -9.63 -12.73
N GLY A 239 13.98 -9.47 -11.49
CA GLY A 239 14.75 -8.32 -11.03
C GLY A 239 16.21 -8.27 -11.50
N GLY A 240 16.67 -9.26 -12.27
CA GLY A 240 18.02 -9.26 -12.86
C GLY A 240 19.15 -9.16 -11.84
N SER A 241 19.00 -9.80 -10.67
CA SER A 241 20.09 -9.98 -9.71
C SER A 241 20.62 -11.41 -9.72
N ASP A 242 20.94 -11.90 -10.92
CA ASP A 242 21.80 -13.07 -11.05
C ASP A 242 23.08 -12.62 -11.75
N ASP A 243 24.23 -12.90 -11.12
CA ASP A 243 25.55 -12.75 -11.68
C ASP A 243 25.62 -13.56 -12.99
N SER A 244 25.18 -12.99 -14.13
CA SER A 244 25.57 -13.28 -15.53
C SER A 244 24.57 -12.67 -16.54
N ASP A 245 24.85 -11.45 -17.00
CA ASP A 245 24.61 -11.00 -18.38
C ASP A 245 23.15 -10.91 -18.91
N GLY A 246 22.23 -10.32 -18.13
CA GLY A 246 20.91 -9.85 -18.60
C GLY A 246 20.42 -8.68 -17.76
N GLY A 247 20.24 -7.50 -18.35
CA GLY A 247 19.99 -6.23 -17.63
C GLY A 247 18.67 -6.23 -16.83
N ALA A 248 18.76 -5.74 -15.58
CA ALA A 248 17.67 -5.62 -14.62
C ALA A 248 16.51 -4.75 -15.12
N ALA A 249 15.27 -5.20 -14.88
CA ALA A 249 14.07 -4.43 -15.18
C ALA A 249 13.76 -3.33 -14.14
N SER A 250 14.41 -3.33 -12.98
CA SER A 250 14.64 -2.18 -12.11
C SER A 250 15.70 -2.61 -11.08
N SER A 251 16.75 -1.83 -10.87
CA SER A 251 17.73 -2.08 -9.80
C SER A 251 17.33 -1.40 -8.48
N ASP A 252 16.13 -0.83 -8.44
CA ASP A 252 15.68 0.07 -7.39
C ASP A 252 14.74 -0.62 -6.39
N ALA A 253 14.77 -0.15 -5.14
CA ALA A 253 14.08 -0.80 -4.03
C ALA A 253 12.56 -0.79 -4.21
N ILE A 254 11.92 -1.92 -3.90
CA ILE A 254 10.46 -1.98 -3.76
C ILE A 254 10.03 -1.16 -2.56
N VAL A 255 8.96 -0.38 -2.72
CA VAL A 255 8.41 0.52 -1.69
C VAL A 255 6.94 0.24 -1.36
N GLY A 256 6.33 -0.75 -2.00
CA GLY A 256 4.97 -1.14 -1.65
C GLY A 256 4.45 -2.29 -2.49
N PHE A 257 3.44 -2.96 -1.95
CA PHE A 257 2.67 -3.99 -2.61
C PHE A 257 1.19 -3.63 -2.61
N GLY A 258 0.48 -4.02 -3.66
CA GLY A 258 -0.97 -3.93 -3.79
C GLY A 258 -1.56 -5.27 -4.20
N TYR A 259 -2.81 -5.51 -3.81
CA TYR A 259 -3.48 -6.80 -4.01
C TYR A 259 -4.79 -6.63 -4.76
N GLY A 260 -5.05 -7.53 -5.71
CA GLY A 260 -6.26 -7.59 -6.52
C GLY A 260 -6.41 -8.98 -7.13
N ASP A 261 -6.71 -9.06 -8.42
CA ASP A 261 -6.71 -10.35 -9.14
C ASP A 261 -5.33 -11.03 -9.17
N THR A 262 -4.27 -10.24 -8.96
CA THR A 262 -2.89 -10.69 -8.72
C THR A 262 -2.20 -9.74 -7.74
N VAL A 263 -0.92 -9.97 -7.49
CA VAL A 263 -0.05 -9.10 -6.70
C VAL A 263 0.59 -8.06 -7.60
N TYR A 264 0.63 -6.83 -7.09
CA TYR A 264 1.34 -5.72 -7.68
C TYR A 264 2.43 -5.25 -6.72
N ALA A 265 3.57 -4.85 -7.27
CA ALA A 265 4.65 -4.20 -6.52
C ALA A 265 5.06 -2.92 -7.22
N VAL A 266 5.59 -1.96 -6.48
CA VAL A 266 6.12 -0.73 -7.06
C VAL A 266 7.50 -0.40 -6.49
N SER A 267 8.43 0.00 -7.37
CA SER A 267 9.78 0.43 -7.00
C SER A 267 9.90 1.95 -6.93
N THR A 268 10.94 2.43 -6.23
CA THR A 268 11.23 3.88 -6.07
C THR A 268 11.39 4.63 -7.40
N ASP A 269 11.78 3.93 -8.46
CA ASP A 269 12.02 4.48 -9.81
C ASP A 269 10.76 4.58 -10.69
N GLY A 270 9.59 4.22 -10.17
CA GLY A 270 8.34 4.32 -10.92
C GLY A 270 8.05 3.12 -11.82
N THR A 271 8.59 1.94 -11.51
CA THR A 271 8.21 0.68 -12.16
C THR A 271 7.14 -0.03 -11.35
N VAL A 272 5.99 -0.32 -11.97
CA VAL A 272 4.97 -1.22 -11.43
C VAL A 272 5.21 -2.62 -11.97
N PHE A 273 5.18 -3.60 -11.10
CA PHE A 273 5.31 -5.01 -11.42
C PHE A 273 3.98 -5.70 -11.16
N ALA A 274 3.50 -6.48 -12.12
CA ALA A 274 2.33 -7.36 -11.93
C ALA A 274 2.80 -8.82 -11.95
N ALA A 275 2.44 -9.59 -10.92
CA ALA A 275 2.77 -11.01 -10.86
C ALA A 275 1.88 -11.84 -11.79
N ASP A 276 2.42 -12.90 -12.38
CA ASP A 276 1.70 -13.95 -13.10
C ASP A 276 2.31 -15.32 -12.83
N ASP A 277 1.82 -16.36 -13.52
CA ASP A 277 2.29 -17.74 -13.38
C ASP A 277 3.72 -17.99 -13.89
N THR A 278 4.37 -16.96 -14.45
CA THR A 278 5.72 -16.98 -15.01
C THR A 278 6.65 -15.94 -14.36
N GLY A 279 6.16 -15.19 -13.37
CA GLY A 279 6.90 -14.18 -12.61
C GLY A 279 6.36 -12.77 -12.75
N TRP A 280 7.24 -11.79 -12.54
CA TRP A 280 6.85 -10.38 -12.42
C TRP A 280 7.04 -9.61 -13.73
N ARG A 281 5.96 -8.94 -14.18
CA ARG A 281 5.95 -8.13 -15.40
C ARG A 281 6.15 -6.64 -15.12
N PRO A 282 7.32 -6.07 -15.47
CA PRO A 282 7.63 -4.67 -15.22
C PRO A 282 6.95 -3.72 -16.21
N HIS A 283 6.46 -2.59 -15.71
CA HIS A 283 5.88 -1.50 -16.48
C HIS A 283 6.29 -0.14 -15.89
N VAL A 284 7.05 0.64 -16.66
CA VAL A 284 7.57 1.94 -16.22
C VAL A 284 6.50 3.04 -16.42
N LEU A 285 6.16 3.75 -15.33
CA LEU A 285 5.19 4.85 -15.34
C LEU A 285 5.80 6.20 -15.76
N GLY A 286 7.12 6.34 -15.69
CA GLY A 286 7.82 7.59 -16.02
C GLY A 286 7.76 8.65 -14.93
N VAL A 287 7.49 8.25 -13.68
CA VAL A 287 7.63 9.07 -12.46
C VAL A 287 8.81 8.57 -11.63
N THR A 288 9.23 9.34 -10.63
CA THR A 288 10.33 8.96 -9.72
C THR A 288 10.02 9.39 -8.30
N GLY A 289 10.77 8.85 -7.33
CA GLY A 289 10.51 9.11 -5.92
C GLY A 289 9.13 8.58 -5.54
N VAL A 290 8.84 7.35 -5.97
CA VAL A 290 7.60 6.66 -5.58
C VAL A 290 7.61 6.42 -4.08
N THR A 291 6.48 6.66 -3.45
CA THR A 291 6.28 6.51 -2.00
C THR A 291 5.42 5.31 -1.63
N GLY A 292 4.59 4.82 -2.55
CA GLY A 292 3.77 3.63 -2.30
C GLY A 292 2.74 3.41 -3.42
N ILE A 293 1.96 2.35 -3.25
CA ILE A 293 0.81 2.03 -4.09
C ILE A 293 -0.40 1.75 -3.20
N ALA A 294 -1.55 2.29 -3.57
CA ALA A 294 -2.83 1.96 -2.97
C ALA A 294 -3.75 1.35 -4.01
N VAL A 295 -4.39 0.25 -3.65
CA VAL A 295 -5.36 -0.47 -4.49
C VAL A 295 -6.68 -0.49 -3.72
N PRO A 296 -7.68 0.32 -4.11
CA PRO A 296 -8.98 0.30 -3.46
C PRO A 296 -9.62 -1.07 -3.62
N THR A 297 -10.09 -1.64 -2.51
CA THR A 297 -10.92 -2.84 -2.56
C THR A 297 -12.28 -2.45 -3.12
N VAL A 298 -12.80 -3.24 -4.06
CA VAL A 298 -14.15 -3.05 -4.59
C VAL A 298 -15.12 -3.56 -3.51
N GLU A 299 -16.12 -2.77 -3.13
CA GLU A 299 -17.19 -3.30 -2.28
C GLU A 299 -17.77 -4.52 -2.98
N ALA A 300 -17.74 -5.68 -2.31
CA ALA A 300 -18.45 -6.84 -2.79
C ALA A 300 -19.93 -6.42 -2.89
N ASP A 301 -20.47 -6.38 -4.11
CA ASP A 301 -21.88 -6.10 -4.37
C ASP A 301 -22.71 -6.88 -3.34
N GLY A 302 -23.28 -6.15 -2.38
CA GLY A 302 -24.03 -6.74 -1.28
C GLY A 302 -25.15 -7.58 -1.87
N ASP A 303 -25.08 -8.90 -1.67
CA ASP A 303 -26.12 -9.83 -2.10
C ASP A 303 -27.46 -9.37 -1.50
N VAL A 304 -28.40 -8.98 -2.39
CA VAL A 304 -29.71 -8.39 -2.04
C VAL A 304 -30.73 -9.49 -1.77
#